data_AF-A0A2D2M8E0-F1
#
_entry.id   AF-A0A2D2M8E0-F1
#
_cell.length_a   1.000
_cell.length_b   1.000
_cell.length_c   1.000
_cell.angle_alpha   90.00
_cell.angle_beta   90.00
_cell.angle_gamma   90.00
#
_symmetry.space_group_name_H-M   'P 1'
#
loop_
_entity.id
_entity.type
_entity.pdbx_description
1 polymer ?
#
loop_
_entity_poly.entity_id
_entity_poly.type
_entity_poly.pdbx_seq_one_letter_code
_entity_poly.pdbx_strand_id
1 'polypeptide(L)'
;MAEKDELGPVNGFDRHQVRKMIDNQVTQHFDHYRMLSFWRRLLAGENDPEEIAKGICMALSGGRYIKKPDTRVINNVTIQAPPGSCPESIAQELKKVLDDLKLQAVR
;
A
#
# COMPACT_ATOMS: atom_id res chain seq x y z
N MET A 1 18.68 -14.22 1.21
CA MET A 1 19.38 -13.49 0.13
C MET A 1 18.84 -12.07 0.16
N ALA A 2 19.68 -11.09 0.47
CA ALA A 2 19.26 -9.68 0.48
C ALA A 2 19.25 -9.20 -0.97
N GLU A 3 18.05 -9.02 -1.52
CA GLU A 3 17.83 -8.37 -2.81
C GLU A 3 18.50 -6.99 -2.76
N LYS A 4 19.41 -6.73 -3.71
CA LYS A 4 20.05 -5.43 -3.84
C LYS A 4 18.96 -4.41 -4.19
N ASP A 5 18.53 -3.64 -3.21
CA ASP A 5 17.84 -2.37 -3.44
C ASP A 5 18.85 -1.45 -4.18
N GLU A 6 18.87 -1.50 -5.52
CA GLU A 6 19.75 -0.71 -6.40
C GLU A 6 19.42 0.80 -6.39
N LEU A 7 18.46 1.21 -5.58
CA LEU A 7 18.01 2.58 -5.51
C LEU A 7 18.82 3.33 -4.46
N GLY A 8 19.62 4.29 -4.92
CA GLY A 8 20.44 5.17 -4.08
C GLY A 8 19.62 6.04 -3.10
N PRO A 9 20.33 6.76 -2.21
CA PRO A 9 19.70 7.63 -1.23
C PRO A 9 18.80 8.68 -1.90
N VAL A 10 17.80 9.13 -1.16
CA VAL A 10 16.89 10.20 -1.58
C VAL A 10 17.19 11.42 -0.71
N ASN A 11 17.39 12.58 -1.32
CA ASN A 11 17.71 13.83 -0.63
C ASN A 11 16.64 14.89 -0.88
N GLY A 12 16.57 15.90 -0.01
CA GLY A 12 15.68 17.04 -0.16
C GLY A 12 14.21 16.73 0.11
N PHE A 13 13.92 15.68 0.88
CA PHE A 13 12.55 15.34 1.28
C PHE A 13 12.05 16.29 2.37
N ASP A 14 10.96 17.01 2.06
CA ASP A 14 10.33 17.93 3.01
C ASP A 14 9.26 17.24 3.89
N ARG A 15 8.79 17.95 4.92
CA ARG A 15 7.71 17.49 5.82
C ARG A 15 6.44 17.03 5.10
N HIS A 16 6.08 17.64 3.96
CA HIS A 16 4.86 17.34 3.22
C HIS A 16 4.99 16.04 2.42
N GLN A 17 6.16 15.80 1.85
CA GLN A 17 6.47 14.56 1.14
C GLN A 17 6.54 13.38 2.10
N VAL A 18 7.21 13.54 3.25
CA VAL A 18 7.24 12.51 4.32
C VAL A 18 5.84 12.18 4.79
N ARG A 19 5.02 13.20 5.08
CA ARG A 19 3.61 13.02 5.44
C ARG A 19 2.86 12.22 4.37
N LYS A 20 3.02 12.58 3.09
CA LYS A 20 2.31 11.92 1.98
C LYS A 20 2.66 10.44 1.86
N MET A 21 3.92 10.07 2.05
CA MET A 21 4.35 8.67 2.07
C MET A 21 3.66 7.88 3.18
N ILE A 22 3.59 8.45 4.39
CA ILE A 22 2.93 7.84 5.54
C ILE A 22 1.40 7.76 5.31
N ASP A 23 0.76 8.82 4.82
CA ASP A 23 -0.67 8.84 4.50
C ASP A 23 -1.03 7.75 3.46
N ASN A 24 -0.18 7.53 2.45
CA ASN A 24 -0.38 6.48 1.45
C ASN A 24 -0.17 5.07 2.01
N GLN A 25 0.70 4.90 3.01
CA GLN A 25 0.82 3.63 3.73
C GLN A 25 -0.40 3.34 4.60
N VAL A 26 -0.90 4.35 5.33
CA VAL A 26 -2.10 4.22 6.18
C VAL A 26 -3.34 3.88 5.35
N THR A 27 -3.44 4.45 4.15
CA THR A 27 -4.53 4.15 3.20
C THR A 27 -4.33 2.85 2.42
N GLN A 28 -3.26 2.09 2.67
CA GLN A 28 -2.89 0.85 1.96
C GLN A 28 -2.66 1.04 0.45
N HIS A 29 -2.42 2.27 0.01
CA HIS A 29 -2.03 2.56 -1.38
C HIS A 29 -0.57 2.13 -1.65
N PHE A 30 0.28 2.20 -0.62
CA PHE A 30 1.61 1.61 -0.64
C PHE A 30 1.65 0.34 0.20
N ASP A 31 2.39 -0.64 -0.29
CA ASP A 31 2.65 -1.89 0.40
C ASP A 31 3.88 -1.77 1.30
N HIS A 32 4.10 -2.82 2.10
CA HIS A 32 5.22 -2.92 3.02
C HIS A 32 6.58 -2.77 2.32
N TYR A 33 6.78 -3.38 1.14
CA TYR A 33 8.05 -3.37 0.42
C TYR A 33 8.39 -1.96 -0.09
N ARG A 34 7.40 -1.26 -0.67
CA ARG A 34 7.56 0.13 -1.13
C ARG A 34 7.94 1.06 0.01
N MET A 35 7.27 0.93 1.17
CA MET A 35 7.61 1.76 2.32
C MET A 35 8.96 1.42 2.92
N LEU A 36 9.32 0.14 2.99
CA LEU A 36 10.63 -0.27 3.51
C LEU A 36 11.76 0.27 2.63
N SER A 37 11.63 0.15 1.31
CA SER A 37 12.61 0.72 0.35
C SER A 37 12.69 2.24 0.48
N PHE A 38 11.54 2.93 0.59
CA PHE A 38 11.51 4.37 0.84
C PHE A 38 12.27 4.77 2.13
N TRP A 39 11.98 4.12 3.26
CA TRP A 39 12.61 4.45 4.54
C TRP A 39 14.13 4.22 4.51
N ARG A 40 14.58 3.12 3.91
CA ARG A 40 16.01 2.84 3.73
C ARG A 40 16.70 3.98 2.96
N ARG A 41 16.09 4.44 1.87
CA ARG A 41 16.63 5.50 1.02
C ARG A 41 16.57 6.88 1.67
N LEU A 42 15.51 7.17 2.43
CA LEU A 42 15.34 8.43 3.15
C LEU A 42 16.38 8.56 4.27
N LEU A 43 16.60 7.49 5.04
CA LEU A 43 17.56 7.47 6.15
C LEU A 43 19.02 7.39 5.69
N ALA A 44 19.27 6.87 4.49
CA ALA A 44 20.60 6.87 3.88
C ALA A 44 20.94 8.21 3.21
N GLY A 45 19.97 9.11 3.03
CA GLY A 45 20.16 10.42 2.41
C GLY A 45 20.45 11.54 3.41
N GLU A 46 20.95 12.65 2.90
CA GLU A 46 21.16 13.90 3.63
C GLU A 46 19.84 14.68 3.71
N ASN A 47 18.94 14.21 4.57
CA ASN A 47 17.68 14.88 4.86
C ASN A 47 17.71 15.50 6.25
N ASP A 48 17.02 16.63 6.40
CA ASP A 48 16.87 17.27 7.70
C ASP A 48 15.99 16.40 8.63
N PRO A 49 16.52 15.92 9.77
CA PRO A 49 15.75 15.16 10.74
C PRO A 49 14.52 15.91 11.27
N GLU A 50 14.58 17.24 11.36
CA GLU A 50 13.47 18.07 11.82
C GLU A 50 12.30 18.05 10.83
N GLU A 51 12.59 18.07 9.52
CA GLU A 51 11.57 17.95 8.47
C GLU A 51 10.90 16.56 8.48
N ILE A 52 11.70 15.51 8.67
CA ILE A 52 11.18 14.14 8.81
C ILE A 52 10.26 14.04 10.02
N ALA A 53 10.70 14.51 11.19
CA ALA A 53 9.94 14.49 12.42
C ALA A 53 8.61 15.26 12.28
N LYS A 54 8.65 16.48 11.71
CA LYS A 54 7.44 17.27 11.45
C LYS A 54 6.49 16.54 10.49
N GLY A 55 7.00 15.90 9.43
CA GLY A 55 6.18 15.11 8.51
C GLY A 55 5.47 13.94 9.21
N ILE A 56 6.17 13.23 10.08
CA ILE A 56 5.60 12.16 10.92
C ILE A 56 4.52 12.73 11.84
N CYS A 57 4.81 13.80 12.58
CA CYS A 57 3.85 14.45 13.47
C CYS A 57 2.59 14.91 12.71
N MET A 58 2.74 15.47 11.50
CA MET A 58 1.60 15.90 10.68
C MET A 58 0.74 14.73 10.19
N ALA A 59 1.35 13.60 9.84
CA ALA A 59 0.63 12.40 9.43
C ALA A 59 -0.17 11.82 10.61
N LEU A 60 0.48 11.70 11.78
CA LEU A 60 -0.13 11.14 12.99
C LEU A 60 -1.14 12.09 13.63
N SER A 61 -0.98 13.41 13.55
CA SER A 61 -1.97 14.35 14.12
C SER A 61 -3.28 14.39 13.33
N GLY A 62 -3.30 13.86 12.11
CA GLY A 62 -4.46 13.91 11.22
C GLY A 62 -5.62 12.98 11.59
N GLY A 63 -5.51 12.15 12.64
CA GLY A 63 -6.58 11.23 13.08
C GLY A 63 -6.88 10.07 12.12
N ARG A 64 -6.23 10.02 10.94
CA ARG A 64 -6.48 9.05 9.86
C ARG A 64 -5.94 7.64 10.14
N TYR A 65 -5.07 7.50 11.15
CA TYR A 65 -4.47 6.24 11.57
C TYR A 65 -5.44 5.37 12.38
N ILE A 66 -6.46 5.98 13.00
CA ILE A 66 -7.58 5.25 13.59
C ILE A 66 -8.62 5.08 12.49
N LYS A 67 -8.46 4.04 11.66
CA LYS A 67 -9.61 3.54 10.90
C LYS A 67 -10.61 3.06 11.95
N LYS A 68 -11.70 3.81 12.18
CA LYS A 68 -12.94 3.19 12.69
C LYS A 68 -13.16 1.96 11.81
N PRO A 69 -13.45 0.77 12.37
CA PRO A 69 -13.63 -0.44 11.57
C PRO A 69 -14.72 -0.13 10.55
N ASP A 70 -14.28 0.19 9.34
CA ASP A 70 -15.14 0.33 8.20
C ASP A 70 -15.63 -1.09 7.98
N THR A 71 -16.92 -1.32 8.11
CA THR A 71 -17.61 -2.59 7.80
C THR A 71 -17.55 -2.88 6.31
N ARG A 72 -16.41 -2.62 5.66
CA ARG A 72 -16.09 -2.98 4.30
C ARG A 72 -15.28 -4.26 4.38
N VAL A 73 -16.00 -5.37 4.25
CA VAL A 73 -15.41 -6.69 4.03
C VAL A 73 -14.47 -6.58 2.83
N ILE A 74 -13.16 -6.66 3.06
CA ILE A 74 -12.17 -6.77 1.99
C ILE A 74 -12.12 -8.24 1.61
N ASN A 75 -12.72 -8.60 0.47
CA ASN A 75 -12.65 -9.94 -0.08
C ASN A 75 -11.42 -10.05 -0.99
N ASN A 76 -10.39 -10.76 -0.53
CA ASN A 76 -9.24 -11.10 -1.36
C ASN A 76 -9.61 -12.32 -2.23
N VAL A 77 -9.50 -12.16 -3.56
CA VAL A 77 -9.77 -13.22 -4.53
C VAL A 77 -8.46 -13.64 -5.19
N THR A 78 -8.17 -14.94 -5.16
CA THR A 78 -7.02 -15.55 -5.86
C THR A 78 -7.54 -16.47 -6.95
N ILE A 79 -7.14 -16.22 -8.20
CA ILE A 79 -7.47 -17.09 -9.34
C ILE A 79 -6.21 -17.85 -9.74
N GLN A 80 -6.27 -19.18 -9.77
CA GLN A 80 -5.20 -20.02 -10.30
C GLN A 80 -5.52 -20.40 -11.74
N ALA A 81 -4.70 -19.94 -12.68
CA ALA A 81 -4.85 -20.24 -14.11
C ALA A 81 -3.69 -21.15 -14.56
N PRO A 82 -3.96 -22.38 -15.06
CA PRO A 82 -2.93 -23.24 -15.64
C PRO A 82 -2.24 -22.60 -16.87
N PRO A 83 -1.02 -23.01 -17.22
CA PRO A 83 -0.36 -22.59 -18.45
C PRO A 83 -1.24 -22.93 -19.68
N GLY A 84 -1.51 -21.95 -20.54
CA GLY A 84 -2.38 -22.11 -21.72
C GLY A 84 -3.86 -21.80 -21.48
N SER A 85 -4.24 -21.28 -20.31
CA SER A 85 -5.59 -20.78 -20.05
C SER A 85 -5.96 -19.65 -21.01
N CYS A 86 -7.13 -19.73 -21.65
CA CYS A 86 -7.61 -18.65 -22.49
C CYS A 86 -8.21 -17.51 -21.64
N PRO A 87 -8.04 -16.24 -22.04
CA PRO A 87 -8.50 -15.07 -21.27
C PRO A 87 -9.99 -15.10 -20.92
N GLU A 88 -10.81 -15.66 -21.81
CA GLU A 88 -12.26 -15.78 -21.65
C GLU A 88 -12.62 -16.68 -20.45
N SER A 89 -11.86 -17.76 -20.22
CA SER A 89 -12.06 -18.65 -19.08
C SER A 89 -11.76 -17.96 -17.74
N ILE A 90 -10.73 -17.11 -17.70
CA ILE A 90 -10.38 -16.32 -16.51
C ILE A 90 -11.48 -15.29 -16.23
N ALA A 91 -11.99 -14.63 -17.28
CA ALA A 91 -13.07 -13.65 -17.14
C ALA A 91 -14.38 -14.29 -16.63
N GLN A 92 -14.71 -15.51 -17.09
CA GLN A 92 -15.86 -16.26 -16.58
C GLN A 92 -15.71 -16.61 -15.10
N GLU A 93 -14.52 -17.04 -14.68
CA GLU A 93 -14.28 -17.42 -13.29
C GLU A 93 -14.30 -16.20 -12.36
N LEU A 94 -13.71 -15.09 -12.78
CA LEU A 94 -13.82 -13.81 -12.06
C LEU A 94 -15.28 -13.37 -11.92
N LYS A 95 -16.10 -13.52 -12.97
CA LYS A 95 -17.52 -13.16 -12.94
C LYS A 95 -18.30 -13.99 -11.92
N LYS A 96 -18.07 -15.31 -11.86
CA LYS A 96 -18.71 -16.17 -10.84
C LYS A 96 -18.35 -15.73 -9.43
N VAL A 97 -17.07 -15.49 -9.16
CA VAL A 97 -16.62 -15.06 -7.83
C VAL A 97 -17.24 -13.70 -7.46
N LEU A 98 -17.33 -12.77 -8.41
CA LEU A 98 -17.97 -11.48 -8.16
C LEU A 98 -19.47 -11.59 -7.88
N ASP A 99 -20.17 -12.51 -8.54
CA ASP A 99 -21.60 -12.72 -8.32
C ASP A 99 -21.88 -13.45 -6.98
N ASP A 100 -21.02 -14.41 -6.60
CA ASP A 100 -21.08 -15.06 -5.28
C ASP A 100 -20.82 -14.07 -4.13
N LEU A 101 -19.87 -13.15 -4.30
CA LEU A 101 -19.58 -12.11 -3.32
C LEU A 101 -20.73 -11.10 -3.19
N LYS A 102 -21.45 -10.80 -4.27
CA LYS A 102 -22.65 -9.94 -4.21
C LYS A 102 -23.79 -10.61 -3.44
N LEU A 103 -23.97 -11.93 -3.57
CA LEU A 103 -24.98 -12.69 -2.83
C LEU A 103 -24.74 -12.71 -1.32
N GLN A 104 -23.47 -12.69 -0.89
CA GLN A 104 -23.10 -12.64 0.53
C GLN A 104 -23.31 -11.26 1.18
N ALA A 105 -23.41 -10.18 0.39
CA ALA A 105 -23.61 -8.83 0.89
C ALA A 105 -25.10 -8.44 1.13
N VAL A 106 -26.04 -9.31 0.72
CA VAL A 106 -27.50 -9.05 0.79
C VAL A 106 -28.20 -9.87 1.90
N ARG A 107 -27.45 -10.72 2.63
CA ARG A 107 -27.93 -11.44 3.82
C ARG A 107 -27.46 -10.76 5.10
#